data_AF-A0A7J9N0P6-F1
#
_entry.id   AF-A0A7J9N0P6-F1
#
_cell.length_a   1.000
_cell.length_b   1.000
_cell.length_c   1.000
_cell.angle_alpha   90.00
_cell.angle_beta   90.00
_cell.angle_gamma   90.00
#
_symmetry.space_group_name_H-M   'P 1'
#
loop_
_entity.id
_entity.type
_entity.pdbx_description
1 polymer ?
#
loop_
_entity_poly.entity_id
_entity_poly.type
_entity_poly.pdbx_seq_one_letter_code
_entity_poly.pdbx_strand_id
1 'polypeptide(L)' 'MHGLPSLLIENYLREVDFLHMANIGRGCKLDPELISAFVER' A
#
# COMPACT_ATOMS: atom_id res chain seq x y z
N MET A 1 4.71 -19.95 -13.53
CA MET A 1 3.78 -20.45 -12.49
C MET A 1 3.88 -19.51 -11.29
N HIS A 2 2.90 -18.63 -11.08
CA HIS A 2 2.78 -17.94 -9.79
C HIS A 2 2.05 -18.95 -8.88
N GLY A 3 2.80 -19.64 -8.02
CA GLY A 3 2.17 -20.35 -6.91
C GLY A 3 1.40 -19.33 -6.09
N LEU A 4 0.18 -19.66 -5.65
CA LEU A 4 -0.58 -18.76 -4.77
C LEU A 4 0.35 -18.38 -3.61
N PRO A 5 0.59 -17.07 -3.38
CA PRO A 5 1.28 -16.66 -2.18
C PRO A 5 0.46 -17.21 -1.01
N SER A 6 1.14 -17.83 -0.04
CA SER A 6 0.44 -18.33 1.14
C SER A 6 -0.33 -17.15 1.76
N LEU A 7 -1.49 -17.40 2.35
CA LEU A 7 -2.34 -16.35 2.96
C LEU A 7 -1.55 -15.45 3.93
N LEU A 8 -0.52 -16.01 4.58
CA LEU A 8 0.38 -15.27 5.47
C LEU A 8 1.28 -14.29 4.71
N ILE A 9 1.75 -14.68 3.53
CA ILE A 9 2.55 -13.84 2.63
C ILE A 9 1.68 -12.73 2.05
N GLU A 10 0.44 -13.01 1.64
CA GLU A 10 -0.47 -11.98 1.13
C GLU A 10 -0.81 -10.93 2.19
N ASN A 11 -1.11 -11.37 3.43
CA ASN A 11 -1.37 -10.44 4.53
C ASN A 11 -0.13 -9.62 4.87
N TYR A 12 1.05 -10.24 4.92
CA TYR A 12 2.30 -9.53 5.18
C TYR A 12 2.59 -8.48 4.11
N LEU A 13 2.46 -8.85 2.82
CA LEU A 13 2.66 -7.91 1.71
C LEU A 13 1.67 -6.75 1.77
N ARG A 14 0.39 -7.03 2.07
CA ARG A 14 -0.64 -5.98 2.24
C ARG A 14 -0.31 -5.03 3.39
N GLU A 15 0.13 -5.55 4.54
CA GLU A 15 0.51 -4.73 5.69
C GLU A 15 1.76 -3.88 5.40
N VAL A 16 2.76 -4.46 4.72
CA VAL A 16 3.98 -3.75 4.33
C VAL A 16 3.70 -2.68 3.29
N ASP A 17 2.88 -2.96 2.28
CA ASP A 17 2.48 -1.99 1.25
C ASP A 17 1.71 -0.82 1.87
N PHE A 18 0.80 -1.10 2.80
CA PHE A 18 0.07 -0.06 3.52
C PHE A 18 1.00 0.81 4.37
N LEU A 19 1.91 0.19 5.13
CA LEU A 19 2.89 0.90 5.94
C LEU A 19 3.83 1.75 5.08
N HIS A 20 4.24 1.23 3.92
CA HIS A 20 5.09 1.94 2.96
C HIS A 20 4.36 3.15 2.37
N MET A 21 3.13 2.98 1.91
CA MET A 21 2.29 4.06 1.39
C MET A 21 1.99 5.11 2.47
N ALA A 22 1.74 4.70 3.71
CA ALA A 22 1.53 5.61 4.83
C ALA A 22 2.81 6.41 5.15
N ASN A 23 3.98 5.77 5.13
CA ASN A 23 5.26 6.44 5.36
C ASN A 23 5.64 7.40 4.22
N ILE A 24 5.39 7.01 2.96
CA ILE A 24 5.54 7.90 1.81
C ILE A 24 4.57 9.08 1.94
N GLY A 25 3.31 8.84 2.28
CA GLY A 25 2.30 9.89 2.48
C GLY A 25 2.56 10.82 3.66
N ARG A 26 3.36 10.37 4.64
CA ARG A 26 3.77 11.18 5.80
C ARG A 26 5.04 11.98 5.53
N GLY A 27 5.98 11.42 4.75
CA GLY A 27 7.27 12.05 4.42
C GLY A 27 7.19 12.98 3.22
N CYS A 28 6.45 12.57 2.19
CA CYS A 28 5.98 13.46 1.15
C CYS A 28 4.74 14.16 1.70
N LYS A 29 4.68 15.49 1.63
CA LYS A 29 3.46 16.25 1.88
C LYS A 29 2.49 15.94 0.73
N LEU A 30 2.00 14.71 0.66
CA LEU A 30 1.17 14.25 -0.45
C LEU A 30 -0.08 15.10 -0.44
N ASP A 31 -0.33 15.74 -1.57
CA ASP A 31 -1.50 16.56 -1.75
C ASP A 31 -2.75 15.70 -1.47
N PRO A 32 -3.71 16.18 -0.66
CA PRO A 32 -4.93 15.43 -0.37
C PRO A 32 -5.65 14.91 -1.62
N GLU A 33 -5.55 15.63 -2.74
CA GLU A 33 -6.11 15.23 -4.02
C GLU A 33 -5.42 13.98 -4.60
N LEU A 34 -4.10 13.88 -4.40
CA LEU A 34 -3.31 12.72 -4.81
C LEU A 34 -3.64 11.48 -3.99
N ILE A 35 -3.87 11.64 -2.68
CA ILE A 35 -4.29 10.53 -1.80
C ILE A 35 -5.67 10.02 -2.21
N SER A 36 -6.61 10.91 -2.53
CA SER A 36 -7.95 10.53 -3.01
C SER A 36 -7.88 9.70 -4.29
N ALA A 37 -7.04 10.12 -5.25
CA ALA A 37 -6.85 9.41 -6.51
C ALA A 37 -6.23 8.01 -6.35
N PHE A 38 -5.47 7.77 -5.27
CA PHE A 38 -4.89 6.46 -4.95
C PHE A 38 -5.88 5.53 -4.24
N VAL A 39 -6.84 6.07 -3.48
CA VAL A 39 -7.84 5.27 -2.74
C VAL A 39 -9.04 4.89 -3.61
N GLU A 40 -9.36 5.69 -4.64
CA GLU A 40 -10.46 5.39 -5.59
C GLU A 40 -10.10 4.34 -6.67
N ARG A 41 -8.85 3.90 -6.75
CA ARG A 41 -8.41 2.85 -7.69
C ARG A 41 -8.23 1.50 -7.03
#